data_AF-A0AA38C1T7-F1
#
_entry.id   AF-A0AA38C1T7-F1
#
_cell.length_a   1.000
_cell.length_b   1.000
_cell.length_c   1.000
_cell.angle_alpha   90.00
_cell.angle_beta   90.00
_cell.angle_gamma   90.00
#
_symmetry.space_group_name_H-M   'P 1'
#
loop_
_entity.id
_entity.type
_entity.pdbx_description
1 polymer ?
#
loop_
_entity_poly.entity_id
_entity_poly.type
_entity_poly.pdbx_seq_one_letter_code
_entity_poly.pdbx_strand_id
1 'polypeptide(L)'
;MAGPLLSEMLTEILVPVAAVIGIAFALLQWVFVSRVKVAPSTASNGYNDHLLDEAEEDGIDGRRAVIKCAEIQNAISEGATSFLFTEYKYLGVFTVCFGAIIFLFLGSVENFSTKSQPCTYAKEKMCKPALANAIFSAIAFLLGALTSVLSGFLGMKIATYANARTTLEARKGVGKAFITAFRSGAVMGFLLAANGLLVLYISINVFKIYYGDDWEGLFEAITGYGLGGSAMALFGRVGGGIYTKAADVGADLVGKIEQNIPEDDPRNPAVIADNVGDNVGDIAGMGSDLFGSYAESSCAALVVASISSFGNSHDFTSMCYPLLISSMGIVICLITTLFATDFFEIKAVKEIEPVLKRQLIISAVLMTIGIAIVSFVALPSTFTIFNFGSSI
;
A
#
# COMPACT_ATOMS: atom_id res chain seq x y z
N MET A 1 -12.99 30.95 -19.00
CA MET A 1 -11.77 30.79 -18.20
C MET A 1 -10.85 29.86 -18.95
N ALA A 2 -9.54 30.14 -19.01
CA ALA A 2 -8.61 29.20 -19.63
C ALA A 2 -8.57 27.93 -18.78
N GLY A 3 -8.81 26.77 -19.40
CA GLY A 3 -8.66 25.47 -18.74
C GLY A 3 -7.20 25.17 -18.41
N PRO A 4 -6.91 24.05 -17.74
CA PRO A 4 -5.55 23.63 -17.44
C PRO A 4 -4.74 23.47 -18.74
N LEU A 5 -3.42 23.66 -18.64
CA LEU A 5 -2.50 23.45 -19.77
C LEU A 5 -2.46 21.97 -20.19
N LEU A 6 -2.69 21.07 -19.24
CA LEU A 6 -2.75 19.64 -19.43
C LEU A 6 -4.14 19.21 -19.93
N SER A 7 -4.21 18.59 -21.11
CA SER A 7 -5.46 18.07 -21.67
C SER A 7 -6.00 16.87 -20.88
N GLU A 8 -7.31 16.69 -20.85
CA GLU A 8 -7.98 15.56 -20.19
C GLU A 8 -7.48 14.20 -20.69
N MET A 9 -7.31 14.04 -22.00
CA MET A 9 -6.77 12.80 -22.61
C MET A 9 -5.39 12.46 -22.06
N LEU A 10 -4.55 13.47 -21.84
CA LEU A 10 -3.21 13.25 -21.29
C LEU A 10 -3.27 12.87 -19.81
N THR A 11 -4.20 13.46 -19.04
CA THR A 11 -4.48 13.05 -17.65
C THR A 11 -4.93 11.58 -17.58
N GLU A 12 -5.84 11.16 -18.46
CA GLU A 12 -6.32 9.77 -18.54
C GLU A 12 -5.21 8.77 -18.89
N ILE A 13 -4.15 9.21 -19.56
CA ILE A 13 -2.98 8.38 -19.88
C ILE A 13 -1.96 8.41 -18.74
N LEU A 14 -1.63 9.59 -18.21
CA LEU A 14 -0.53 9.76 -17.24
C LEU A 14 -0.77 8.99 -15.94
N VAL A 15 -1.99 9.00 -15.41
CA VAL A 15 -2.32 8.35 -14.14
C VAL A 15 -2.09 6.82 -14.20
N PRO A 16 -2.72 6.07 -15.12
CA PRO A 16 -2.49 4.63 -15.21
C PRO A 16 -1.06 4.30 -15.67
N VAL A 17 -0.43 5.11 -16.51
CA VAL A 17 0.97 4.89 -16.91
C VAL A 17 1.91 4.99 -15.70
N ALA A 18 1.73 5.99 -14.83
CA ALA A 18 2.52 6.11 -13.61
C ALA A 18 2.33 4.90 -12.68
N ALA A 19 1.10 4.42 -12.52
CA ALA A 19 0.82 3.21 -11.76
C ALA A 19 1.50 1.98 -12.36
N VAL A 20 1.40 1.78 -13.69
CA VAL A 20 2.06 0.65 -14.37
C VAL A 20 3.58 0.73 -14.24
N ILE A 21 4.18 1.93 -14.33
CA ILE A 21 5.61 2.14 -14.07
C ILE A 21 5.96 1.73 -12.64
N GLY A 22 5.16 2.11 -11.66
CA GLY A 22 5.35 1.72 -10.25
C GLY A 22 5.31 0.21 -10.06
N ILE A 23 4.32 -0.47 -10.63
CA ILE A 23 4.20 -1.93 -10.57
C ILE A 23 5.39 -2.60 -11.27
N ALA A 24 5.75 -2.15 -12.47
CA ALA A 24 6.88 -2.69 -13.22
C ALA A 24 8.20 -2.53 -12.45
N PHE A 25 8.40 -1.37 -11.80
CA PHE A 25 9.57 -1.13 -10.97
C PHE A 25 9.59 -2.03 -9.74
N ALA A 26 8.45 -2.23 -9.07
CA ALA A 26 8.35 -3.16 -7.94
C ALA A 26 8.70 -4.59 -8.36
N LEU A 27 8.17 -5.07 -9.49
CA LEU A 27 8.50 -6.40 -10.02
C LEU A 27 9.99 -6.51 -10.38
N LEU A 28 10.58 -5.46 -10.94
CA LEU A 28 12.01 -5.40 -11.23
C LEU A 28 12.84 -5.53 -9.94
N GLN A 29 12.47 -4.81 -8.87
CA GLN A 29 13.14 -4.92 -7.58
C GLN A 29 13.00 -6.32 -6.98
N TRP A 30 11.82 -6.93 -7.11
CA TRP A 30 11.61 -8.31 -6.66
C TRP A 30 12.49 -9.30 -7.43
N VAL A 31 12.64 -9.12 -8.75
CA VAL A 31 13.56 -9.91 -9.56
C VAL A 31 15.00 -9.76 -9.07
N PHE A 32 15.45 -8.56 -8.71
CA PHE A 32 16.79 -8.38 -8.13
C PHE A 32 16.96 -9.12 -6.81
N VAL A 33 15.96 -9.07 -5.91
CA VAL A 33 15.97 -9.82 -4.65
C VAL A 33 15.95 -11.32 -4.90
N SER A 34 15.26 -11.79 -5.93
CA SER A 34 15.18 -13.22 -6.30
C SER A 34 16.51 -13.82 -6.80
N ARG A 35 17.49 -12.98 -7.13
CA ARG A 35 18.85 -13.42 -7.48
C ARG A 35 19.57 -14.04 -6.28
N VAL A 36 19.20 -13.64 -5.05
CA VAL A 36 19.66 -14.30 -3.84
C VAL A 36 18.94 -15.65 -3.74
N LYS A 37 19.69 -16.72 -4.03
CA LYS A 37 19.18 -18.09 -4.01
C LYS A 37 19.10 -18.60 -2.57
N VAL A 38 17.95 -19.13 -2.22
CA VAL A 38 17.70 -19.86 -0.99
C VAL A 38 17.46 -21.32 -1.42
N ALA A 39 18.12 -22.28 -0.76
CA ALA A 39 17.98 -23.69 -1.12
C ALA A 39 16.52 -24.16 -0.95
N PRO A 40 16.00 -25.02 -1.85
CA PRO A 40 14.69 -25.63 -1.64
C PRO A 40 14.70 -26.52 -0.39
N SER A 41 13.62 -26.50 0.39
CA SER A 41 13.47 -27.26 1.64
C SER A 41 13.45 -28.78 1.45
N THR A 42 13.30 -29.26 0.21
CA THR A 42 13.42 -30.67 -0.14
C THR A 42 14.85 -30.99 -0.54
N ALA A 43 15.56 -31.68 0.34
CA ALA A 43 16.64 -32.56 -0.07
C ALA A 43 16.05 -33.63 -1.02
N SER A 44 15.98 -33.30 -2.31
CA SER A 44 15.73 -34.28 -3.35
C SER A 44 16.92 -35.23 -3.39
N ASN A 45 16.61 -36.53 -3.32
CA ASN A 45 17.53 -37.64 -3.45
C ASN A 45 18.67 -37.39 -4.44
N GLY A 46 19.86 -37.83 -4.03
CA GLY A 46 21.11 -37.65 -4.75
C GLY A 46 21.03 -38.02 -6.22
N TYR A 47 21.56 -37.14 -7.07
CA TYR A 47 22.59 -37.45 -8.08
C TYR A 47 22.87 -36.27 -9.03
N ASN A 48 22.13 -35.15 -8.95
CA ASN A 48 22.31 -34.02 -9.90
C ASN A 48 22.40 -32.65 -9.20
N ASP A 49 23.41 -32.42 -8.36
CA ASP A 49 23.58 -31.11 -7.69
C ASP A 49 25.03 -30.60 -7.70
N HIS A 50 25.71 -30.78 -8.84
CA HIS A 50 27.11 -30.36 -9.07
C HIS A 50 27.26 -29.09 -9.92
N LEU A 51 26.29 -28.17 -9.89
CA LEU A 51 26.40 -26.89 -10.60
C LEU A 51 25.90 -25.71 -9.76
N LEU A 52 26.39 -25.63 -8.52
CA LEU A 52 26.49 -24.34 -7.83
C LEU A 52 27.97 -23.95 -7.87
N ASP A 53 28.40 -23.45 -9.03
CA ASP A 53 29.73 -22.89 -9.18
C ASP A 53 29.85 -21.58 -8.40
N GLU A 54 30.90 -21.57 -7.58
CA GLU A 54 31.70 -20.43 -7.15
C GLU A 54 31.11 -19.45 -6.12
N ALA A 55 31.18 -19.89 -4.86
CA ALA A 55 31.81 -19.11 -3.79
C ALA A 55 32.47 -20.10 -2.81
N GLU A 56 33.67 -20.55 -3.16
CA GLU A 56 34.62 -21.15 -2.24
C GLU A 56 34.95 -20.11 -1.15
N GLU A 57 34.32 -20.22 0.01
CA GLU A 57 34.89 -19.70 1.27
C GLU A 57 34.29 -20.37 2.52
N ASP A 58 33.05 -20.88 2.46
CA ASP A 58 32.46 -21.59 3.61
C ASP A 58 32.18 -23.05 3.27
N GLY A 59 32.80 -23.97 4.02
CA GLY A 59 32.66 -25.42 3.87
C GLY A 59 31.24 -25.96 4.12
N ILE A 60 31.15 -27.22 4.55
CA ILE A 60 29.88 -27.94 4.84
C ILE A 60 28.92 -27.11 5.73
N ASP A 61 29.47 -26.25 6.60
CA ASP A 61 28.73 -25.37 7.50
C ASP A 61 27.94 -24.27 6.78
N GLY A 62 28.50 -23.71 5.69
CA GLY A 62 27.82 -22.68 4.88
C GLY A 62 26.59 -23.23 4.15
N ARG A 63 26.67 -24.46 3.62
CA ARG A 63 25.52 -25.12 2.97
C ARG A 63 24.43 -25.47 3.99
N ARG A 64 24.83 -25.93 5.19
CA ARG A 64 23.90 -26.23 6.29
C ARG A 64 23.18 -24.97 6.78
N ALA A 65 23.89 -23.85 6.89
CA ALA A 65 23.32 -22.57 7.28
C ALA A 65 22.26 -22.08 6.26
N VAL A 66 22.51 -22.23 4.96
CA VAL A 66 21.55 -21.86 3.90
C VAL A 66 20.27 -22.69 3.99
N ILE A 67 20.40 -24.02 4.16
CA ILE A 67 19.25 -24.92 4.33
C ILE A 67 18.45 -24.55 5.59
N LYS A 68 19.15 -24.28 6.71
CA LYS A 68 18.49 -23.92 7.96
C LYS A 68 17.75 -22.58 7.88
N CYS A 69 18.32 -21.58 7.21
CA CYS A 69 17.65 -20.31 6.95
C CYS A 69 16.36 -20.51 6.14
N ALA A 70 16.37 -21.42 5.16
CA ALA A 70 15.20 -21.75 4.36
C ALA A 70 14.09 -22.44 5.18
N GLU A 71 14.47 -23.37 6.07
CA GLU A 71 13.52 -24.02 6.99
C GLU A 71 12.83 -23.00 7.91
N ILE A 72 13.61 -22.10 8.52
CA ILE A 72 13.08 -21.04 9.40
C ILE A 72 12.19 -20.09 8.63
N GLN A 73 12.60 -19.68 7.43
CA GLN A 73 11.79 -18.86 6.53
C GLN A 73 10.42 -19.48 6.25
N ASN A 74 10.39 -20.79 5.97
CA ASN A 74 9.14 -21.49 5.70
C ASN A 74 8.23 -21.52 6.93
N ALA A 75 8.78 -21.76 8.12
CA ALA A 75 8.00 -21.74 9.36
C ALA A 75 7.37 -20.35 9.61
N ILE A 76 8.13 -19.27 9.41
CA ILE A 76 7.63 -17.90 9.53
C ILE A 76 6.57 -17.60 8.46
N SER A 77 6.84 -17.96 7.20
CA SER A 77 5.92 -17.74 6.08
C SER A 77 4.60 -18.48 6.27
N GLU A 78 4.63 -19.72 6.76
CA GLU A 78 3.44 -20.53 7.03
C GLU A 78 2.64 -19.94 8.20
N GLY A 79 3.31 -19.58 9.30
CA GLY A 79 2.69 -18.94 10.45
C GLY A 79 2.00 -17.61 10.09
N ALA A 80 2.71 -16.73 9.38
CA ALA A 80 2.18 -15.43 8.95
C ALA A 80 0.99 -15.58 7.99
N THR A 81 1.09 -16.52 7.04
CA THR A 81 0.01 -16.80 6.10
C THR A 81 -1.21 -17.37 6.82
N SER A 82 -1.03 -18.30 7.77
CA SER A 82 -2.11 -18.90 8.55
C SER A 82 -2.84 -17.88 9.42
N PHE A 83 -2.09 -16.98 10.09
CA PHE A 83 -2.68 -15.91 10.88
C PHE A 83 -3.50 -14.95 10.02
N LEU A 84 -2.93 -14.42 8.93
CA LEU A 84 -3.65 -13.47 8.06
C LEU A 84 -4.89 -14.10 7.42
N PHE A 85 -4.86 -15.37 7.01
CA PHE A 85 -6.07 -16.03 6.51
C PHE A 85 -7.16 -16.12 7.58
N THR A 86 -6.77 -16.37 8.83
CA THR A 86 -7.72 -16.42 9.95
C THR A 86 -8.30 -15.04 10.20
N GLU A 87 -7.46 -14.02 10.33
CA GLU A 87 -7.86 -12.63 10.52
C GLU A 87 -8.79 -12.16 9.39
N TYR A 88 -8.37 -12.32 8.13
CA TYR A 88 -9.13 -11.88 6.96
C TYR A 88 -10.46 -12.61 6.79
N LYS A 89 -10.59 -13.84 7.29
CA LYS A 89 -11.89 -14.53 7.35
C LYS A 89 -12.89 -13.77 8.23
N TYR A 90 -12.47 -13.33 9.42
CA TYR A 90 -13.32 -12.52 10.30
C TYR A 90 -13.59 -11.14 9.70
N LEU A 91 -12.58 -10.51 9.10
CA LEU A 91 -12.73 -9.21 8.46
C LEU A 91 -13.65 -9.27 7.24
N GLY A 92 -13.63 -10.36 6.47
CA GLY A 92 -14.55 -10.56 5.35
C GLY A 92 -16.01 -10.59 5.81
N VAL A 93 -16.32 -11.27 6.92
CA VAL A 93 -17.67 -11.27 7.50
C VAL A 93 -18.06 -9.87 7.95
N PHE A 94 -17.19 -9.18 8.69
CA PHE A 94 -17.43 -7.80 9.11
C PHE A 94 -17.68 -6.87 7.92
N THR A 95 -16.87 -6.98 6.87
CA THR A 95 -16.95 -6.17 5.64
C THR A 95 -18.31 -6.33 4.95
N VAL A 96 -18.80 -7.56 4.80
CA VAL A 96 -20.11 -7.80 4.18
C VAL A 96 -21.24 -7.23 5.04
N CYS A 97 -21.19 -7.46 6.36
CA CYS A 97 -22.19 -6.92 7.28
C CYS A 97 -22.20 -5.39 7.30
N PHE A 98 -21.03 -4.76 7.37
CA PHE A 98 -20.91 -3.31 7.41
C PHE A 98 -21.27 -2.66 6.07
N GLY A 99 -20.93 -3.29 4.95
CA GLY A 99 -21.39 -2.89 3.62
C GLY A 99 -22.93 -2.93 3.49
N ALA A 100 -23.58 -3.93 4.07
CA ALA A 100 -25.04 -3.99 4.13
C ALA A 100 -25.62 -2.87 5.01
N ILE A 101 -24.98 -2.54 6.14
CA ILE A 101 -25.38 -1.40 6.99
C ILE A 101 -25.27 -0.07 6.21
N ILE A 102 -24.17 0.15 5.49
CA ILE A 102 -23.99 1.34 4.64
C ILE A 102 -25.12 1.45 3.63
N PHE A 103 -25.42 0.35 2.91
CA PHE A 103 -26.50 0.33 1.93
C PHE A 103 -27.86 0.65 2.57
N LEU A 104 -28.19 0.02 3.71
CA LEU A 104 -29.47 0.23 4.39
C LEU A 104 -29.62 1.66 4.89
N PHE A 105 -28.59 2.22 5.53
CA PHE A 105 -28.65 3.56 6.11
C PHE A 105 -28.72 4.62 5.02
N LEU A 106 -27.81 4.60 4.03
CA LEU A 106 -27.85 5.56 2.92
C LEU A 106 -29.13 5.38 2.06
N GLY A 107 -29.57 4.15 1.84
CA GLY A 107 -30.79 3.87 1.07
C GLY A 107 -32.06 4.33 1.78
N SER A 108 -32.09 4.28 3.12
CA SER A 108 -33.25 4.71 3.93
C SER A 108 -33.49 6.21 3.97
N VAL A 109 -32.47 7.04 3.68
CA VAL A 109 -32.58 8.52 3.69
C VAL A 109 -33.77 8.98 2.84
N GLU A 110 -33.93 8.37 1.67
CA GLU A 110 -35.02 8.65 0.73
C GLU A 110 -36.02 7.49 0.60
N ASN A 111 -36.17 6.68 1.66
CA ASN A 111 -37.06 5.51 1.69
C ASN A 111 -36.89 4.56 0.50
N PHE A 112 -35.64 4.33 0.06
CA PHE A 112 -35.29 3.50 -1.10
C PHE A 112 -35.95 3.97 -2.41
N SER A 113 -36.22 5.27 -2.54
CA SER A 113 -36.77 5.86 -3.76
C SER A 113 -35.80 5.74 -4.94
N THR A 114 -36.34 5.35 -6.09
CA THR A 114 -35.62 5.28 -7.37
C THR A 114 -35.71 6.55 -8.20
N LYS A 115 -36.38 7.59 -7.69
CA LYS A 115 -36.60 8.84 -8.42
C LYS A 115 -35.39 9.77 -8.29
N SER A 116 -34.99 10.36 -9.42
CA SER A 116 -34.01 11.45 -9.44
C SER A 116 -34.49 12.64 -8.63
N GLN A 117 -33.54 13.35 -8.02
CA GLN A 117 -33.78 14.48 -7.13
C GLN A 117 -32.99 15.71 -7.57
N PRO A 118 -33.43 16.93 -7.21
CA PRO A 118 -32.63 18.13 -7.47
C PRO A 118 -31.27 18.04 -6.75
N CYS A 119 -30.19 18.40 -7.44
CA CYS A 119 -28.84 18.36 -6.90
C CYS A 119 -28.67 19.33 -5.71
N THR A 120 -27.88 18.94 -4.72
CA THR A 120 -27.66 19.73 -3.49
C THR A 120 -26.94 21.06 -3.78
N TYR A 121 -25.98 21.06 -4.72
CA TYR A 121 -25.22 22.24 -5.13
C TYR A 121 -25.94 23.13 -6.17
N ALA A 122 -26.87 22.56 -6.94
CA ALA A 122 -27.57 23.27 -8.01
C ALA A 122 -29.01 22.75 -8.13
N LYS A 123 -29.95 23.43 -7.47
CA LYS A 123 -31.39 23.05 -7.43
C LYS A 123 -32.05 22.98 -8.81
N GLU A 124 -31.42 23.55 -9.83
CA GLU A 124 -31.88 23.52 -11.22
C GLU A 124 -31.48 22.24 -11.98
N LYS A 125 -30.50 21.48 -11.48
CA LYS A 125 -30.04 20.21 -12.07
C LYS A 125 -30.65 19.03 -11.33
N MET A 126 -30.91 17.95 -12.07
CA MET A 126 -31.39 16.68 -11.52
C MET A 126 -30.21 15.72 -11.35
N CYS A 127 -29.99 15.25 -10.13
CA CYS A 127 -28.98 14.28 -9.75
C CYS A 127 -29.54 12.85 -9.73
N LYS A 128 -28.63 11.88 -9.68
CA LYS A 128 -28.96 10.46 -9.58
C LYS A 128 -29.65 10.17 -8.24
N PRO A 129 -30.47 9.10 -8.16
CA PRO A 129 -31.21 8.79 -6.95
C PRO A 129 -30.25 8.45 -5.80
N ALA A 130 -30.59 8.85 -4.57
CA ALA A 130 -29.81 8.54 -3.36
C ALA A 130 -29.59 7.02 -3.17
N LEU A 131 -30.54 6.19 -3.65
CA LEU A 131 -30.39 4.74 -3.68
C LEU A 131 -29.18 4.28 -4.53
N ALA A 132 -28.89 4.97 -5.64
CA ALA A 132 -27.69 4.68 -6.42
C ALA A 132 -26.42 5.02 -5.63
N ASN A 133 -26.37 6.18 -4.98
CA ASN A 133 -25.24 6.53 -4.10
C ASN A 133 -25.06 5.48 -3.01
N ALA A 134 -26.14 4.99 -2.38
CA ALA A 134 -26.06 3.91 -1.39
C ALA A 134 -25.41 2.62 -1.95
N ILE A 135 -25.78 2.21 -3.16
CA ILE A 135 -25.22 1.01 -3.83
C ILE A 135 -23.75 1.24 -4.18
N PHE A 136 -23.42 2.35 -4.83
CA PHE A 136 -22.07 2.65 -5.28
C PHE A 136 -21.12 2.90 -4.10
N SER A 137 -21.58 3.54 -3.02
CA SER A 137 -20.82 3.68 -1.77
C SER A 137 -20.51 2.33 -1.13
N ALA A 138 -21.48 1.40 -1.10
CA ALA A 138 -21.25 0.05 -0.60
C ALA A 138 -20.25 -0.71 -1.49
N ILE A 139 -20.34 -0.58 -2.82
CA ILE A 139 -19.36 -1.17 -3.75
C ILE A 139 -17.97 -0.57 -3.54
N ALA A 140 -17.86 0.76 -3.43
CA ALA A 140 -16.60 1.45 -3.17
C ALA A 140 -15.99 1.00 -1.84
N PHE A 141 -16.81 0.84 -0.80
CA PHE A 141 -16.40 0.28 0.49
C PHE A 141 -15.81 -1.12 0.36
N LEU A 142 -16.48 -2.03 -0.37
CA LEU A 142 -15.95 -3.38 -0.61
C LEU A 142 -14.64 -3.33 -1.41
N LEU A 143 -14.53 -2.45 -2.42
CA LEU A 143 -13.31 -2.27 -3.21
C LEU A 143 -12.15 -1.75 -2.35
N GLY A 144 -12.41 -0.77 -1.48
CA GLY A 144 -11.43 -0.24 -0.53
C GLY A 144 -10.96 -1.31 0.43
N ALA A 145 -11.89 -2.05 1.03
CA ALA A 145 -11.59 -3.14 1.95
C ALA A 145 -10.74 -4.23 1.28
N LEU A 146 -11.12 -4.67 0.07
CA LEU A 146 -10.35 -5.66 -0.69
C LEU A 146 -8.95 -5.16 -1.03
N THR A 147 -8.82 -3.90 -1.44
CA THR A 147 -7.52 -3.30 -1.77
C THR A 147 -6.62 -3.19 -0.54
N SER A 148 -7.18 -2.89 0.63
CA SER A 148 -6.44 -2.87 1.89
C SER A 148 -5.94 -4.26 2.28
N VAL A 149 -6.79 -5.27 2.21
CA VAL A 149 -6.42 -6.67 2.51
C VAL A 149 -5.31 -7.14 1.55
N LEU A 150 -5.44 -6.84 0.25
CA LEU A 150 -4.40 -7.15 -0.72
C LEU A 150 -3.09 -6.42 -0.42
N SER A 151 -3.16 -5.16 0.02
CA SER A 151 -1.98 -4.36 0.40
C SER A 151 -1.22 -5.00 1.55
N GLY A 152 -1.90 -5.36 2.64
CA GLY A 152 -1.29 -6.05 3.78
C GLY A 152 -0.71 -7.41 3.38
N PHE A 153 -1.46 -8.20 2.61
CA PHE A 153 -1.03 -9.52 2.17
C PHE A 153 0.21 -9.50 1.26
N LEU A 154 0.24 -8.60 0.27
CA LEU A 154 1.38 -8.45 -0.64
C LEU A 154 2.63 -7.99 0.12
N GLY A 155 2.48 -7.06 1.06
CA GLY A 155 3.54 -6.65 1.98
C GLY A 155 4.12 -7.84 2.76
N MET A 156 3.25 -8.63 3.40
CA MET A 156 3.67 -9.83 4.14
C MET A 156 4.41 -10.82 3.22
N LYS A 157 3.90 -11.05 2.00
CA LYS A 157 4.54 -11.97 1.06
C LYS A 157 5.94 -11.55 0.64
N ILE A 158 6.19 -10.26 0.42
CA ILE A 158 7.56 -9.82 0.10
C ILE A 158 8.45 -9.84 1.35
N ALA A 159 7.95 -9.48 2.53
CA ALA A 159 8.74 -9.49 3.76
C ALA A 159 9.17 -10.91 4.16
N THR A 160 8.23 -11.86 4.18
CA THR A 160 8.50 -13.28 4.41
C THR A 160 9.34 -13.93 3.31
N TYR A 161 9.38 -13.36 2.11
CA TYR A 161 10.29 -13.79 1.04
C TYR A 161 11.72 -13.22 1.22
N ALA A 162 11.84 -11.99 1.69
CA ALA A 162 13.09 -11.26 1.76
C ALA A 162 13.89 -11.49 3.05
N ASN A 163 13.24 -11.85 4.15
CA ASN A 163 13.87 -12.00 5.48
C ASN A 163 15.13 -12.90 5.45
N ALA A 164 15.04 -14.15 5.03
CA ALA A 164 16.19 -15.05 4.97
C ALA A 164 17.20 -14.65 3.90
N ARG A 165 16.76 -14.00 2.81
CA ARG A 165 17.68 -13.48 1.77
C ARG A 165 18.57 -12.38 2.34
N THR A 166 17.99 -11.49 3.16
CA THR A 166 18.73 -10.46 3.89
C THR A 166 19.73 -11.09 4.84
N THR A 167 19.35 -12.14 5.58
CA THR A 167 20.27 -12.88 6.46
C THR A 167 21.44 -13.49 5.69
N LEU A 168 21.19 -14.11 4.53
CA LEU A 168 22.23 -14.70 3.70
C LEU A 168 23.18 -13.64 3.13
N GLU A 169 22.67 -12.49 2.70
CA GLU A 169 23.49 -11.37 2.21
C GLU A 169 24.27 -10.66 3.33
N ALA A 170 23.83 -10.76 4.60
CA ALA A 170 24.57 -10.22 5.73
C ALA A 170 25.95 -10.86 5.93
N ARG A 171 26.16 -12.08 5.42
CA ARG A 171 27.48 -12.74 5.36
C ARG A 171 28.51 -11.94 4.55
N LYS A 172 28.04 -11.13 3.59
CA LYS A 172 28.87 -10.28 2.72
C LYS A 172 28.99 -8.84 3.24
N GLY A 173 28.48 -8.58 4.44
CA GLY A 173 28.53 -7.28 5.09
C GLY A 173 27.22 -6.48 5.02
N VAL A 174 27.20 -5.40 5.80
CA VAL A 174 25.99 -4.60 6.07
C VAL A 174 25.40 -3.95 4.82
N GLY A 175 26.23 -3.56 3.85
CA GLY A 175 25.76 -2.94 2.61
C GLY A 175 24.90 -3.88 1.77
N LYS A 176 25.31 -5.15 1.62
CA LYS A 176 24.56 -6.13 0.80
C LYS A 176 23.24 -6.53 1.46
N ALA A 177 23.23 -6.73 2.78
CA ALA A 177 22.01 -6.95 3.54
C ALA A 177 21.05 -5.76 3.42
N PHE A 178 21.55 -4.53 3.63
CA PHE A 178 20.75 -3.32 3.51
C PHE A 178 20.08 -3.19 2.13
N ILE A 179 20.83 -3.40 1.04
CA ILE A 179 20.28 -3.30 -0.32
C ILE A 179 19.17 -4.32 -0.53
N THR A 180 19.33 -5.56 -0.04
CA THR A 180 18.31 -6.60 -0.16
C THR A 180 17.04 -6.24 0.62
N ALA A 181 17.18 -5.77 1.86
CA ALA A 181 16.07 -5.32 2.68
C ALA A 181 15.37 -4.08 2.08
N PHE A 182 16.15 -3.07 1.67
CA PHE A 182 15.62 -1.83 1.12
C PHE A 182 14.91 -2.05 -0.23
N ARG A 183 15.48 -2.87 -1.13
CA ARG A 183 14.80 -3.25 -2.40
C ARG A 183 13.49 -3.98 -2.11
N SER A 184 13.46 -4.85 -1.10
CA SER A 184 12.24 -5.57 -0.70
C SER A 184 11.19 -4.63 -0.09
N GLY A 185 11.59 -3.66 0.73
CA GLY A 185 10.70 -2.60 1.21
C GLY A 185 10.17 -1.72 0.08
N ALA A 186 10.99 -1.43 -0.93
CA ALA A 186 10.56 -0.72 -2.13
C ALA A 186 9.49 -1.50 -2.90
N VAL A 187 9.63 -2.82 -3.07
CA VAL A 187 8.59 -3.66 -3.70
C VAL A 187 7.23 -3.46 -3.02
N MET A 188 7.18 -3.50 -1.69
CA MET A 188 5.96 -3.24 -0.93
C MET A 188 5.44 -1.81 -1.21
N GLY A 189 6.28 -0.79 -1.00
CA GLY A 189 5.86 0.61 -1.14
C GLY A 189 5.31 0.95 -2.53
N PHE A 190 6.00 0.52 -3.60
CA PHE A 190 5.57 0.77 -4.97
C PHE A 190 4.33 -0.02 -5.37
N LEU A 191 4.21 -1.29 -4.96
CA LEU A 191 2.98 -2.07 -5.22
C LEU A 191 1.78 -1.43 -4.54
N LEU A 192 1.91 -1.03 -3.28
CA LEU A 192 0.82 -0.40 -2.52
C LEU A 192 0.38 0.93 -3.14
N ALA A 193 1.34 1.83 -3.39
CA ALA A 193 1.05 3.13 -3.97
C ALA A 193 0.44 3.02 -5.37
N ALA A 194 1.03 2.20 -6.23
CA ALA A 194 0.56 2.04 -7.60
C ALA A 194 -0.78 1.31 -7.70
N ASN A 195 -0.99 0.24 -6.92
CA ASN A 195 -2.24 -0.50 -6.92
C ASN A 195 -3.38 0.34 -6.33
N GLY A 196 -3.13 1.07 -5.23
CA GLY A 196 -4.12 2.00 -4.66
C GLY A 196 -4.51 3.10 -5.65
N LEU A 197 -3.54 3.67 -6.36
CA LEU A 197 -3.79 4.64 -7.43
C LEU A 197 -4.59 4.06 -8.59
N LEU A 198 -4.20 2.89 -9.08
CA LEU A 198 -4.85 2.26 -10.23
C LEU A 198 -6.29 1.85 -9.92
N VAL A 199 -6.54 1.24 -8.75
CA VAL A 199 -7.89 0.84 -8.36
C VAL A 199 -8.79 2.05 -8.16
N LEU A 200 -8.30 3.11 -7.52
CA LEU A 200 -9.06 4.37 -7.37
C LEU A 200 -9.39 4.97 -8.74
N TYR A 201 -8.41 5.07 -9.63
CA TYR A 201 -8.59 5.59 -10.99
C TYR A 201 -9.61 4.78 -11.80
N ILE A 202 -9.51 3.45 -11.77
CA ILE A 202 -10.48 2.56 -12.44
C ILE A 202 -11.87 2.75 -11.85
N SER A 203 -11.98 2.81 -10.52
CA SER A 203 -13.28 2.99 -9.83
C SER A 203 -13.95 4.30 -10.23
N ILE A 204 -13.21 5.40 -10.30
CA ILE A 204 -13.70 6.70 -10.76
C ILE A 204 -14.24 6.59 -12.20
N ASN A 205 -13.48 5.99 -13.12
CA ASN A 205 -13.88 5.87 -14.52
C ASN A 205 -15.10 4.95 -14.70
N VAL A 206 -15.16 3.82 -13.98
CA VAL A 206 -16.30 2.90 -14.03
C VAL A 206 -17.56 3.56 -13.47
N PHE A 207 -17.46 4.26 -12.34
CA PHE A 207 -18.62 4.92 -11.75
C PHE A 207 -19.08 6.11 -12.61
N LYS A 208 -18.15 6.83 -13.25
CA LYS A 208 -18.44 7.93 -14.19
C LYS A 208 -19.38 7.50 -15.32
N ILE A 209 -19.31 6.24 -15.79
CA ILE A 209 -20.22 5.69 -16.81
C ILE A 209 -21.69 5.77 -16.36
N TYR A 210 -21.96 5.55 -15.07
CA TYR A 210 -23.31 5.62 -14.52
C TYR A 210 -23.72 7.05 -14.17
N TYR A 211 -22.83 7.79 -13.48
CA TYR A 211 -23.16 9.12 -12.97
C TYR A 211 -23.23 10.18 -14.07
N GLY A 212 -22.43 10.06 -15.14
CA GLY A 212 -22.37 11.03 -16.22
C GLY A 212 -21.89 12.39 -15.70
N ASP A 213 -22.76 13.40 -15.81
CA ASP A 213 -22.48 14.77 -15.35
C ASP A 213 -22.71 14.98 -13.84
N ASP A 214 -23.19 13.96 -13.13
CA ASP A 214 -23.40 14.04 -11.67
C ASP A 214 -22.11 13.70 -10.90
N TRP A 215 -21.15 14.63 -10.92
CA TRP A 215 -19.84 14.41 -10.29
C TRP A 215 -19.88 14.52 -8.77
N GLU A 216 -20.85 15.24 -8.19
CA GLU A 216 -21.07 15.24 -6.74
C GLU A 216 -21.35 13.81 -6.26
N GLY A 217 -22.41 13.18 -6.80
CA GLY A 217 -22.78 11.82 -6.42
C GLY A 217 -21.70 10.78 -6.74
N LEU A 218 -21.00 10.96 -7.86
CA LEU A 218 -19.84 10.13 -8.23
C LEU A 218 -18.78 10.10 -7.13
N PHE A 219 -18.28 11.28 -6.73
CA PHE A 219 -17.17 11.37 -5.79
C PHE A 219 -17.63 11.18 -4.34
N GLU A 220 -18.89 11.50 -4.02
CA GLU A 220 -19.53 11.11 -2.76
C GLU A 220 -19.52 9.58 -2.62
N ALA A 221 -19.93 8.85 -3.66
CA ALA A 221 -19.90 7.38 -3.63
C ALA A 221 -18.47 6.81 -3.51
N ILE A 222 -17.50 7.44 -4.18
CA ILE A 222 -16.08 7.05 -4.10
C ILE A 222 -15.50 7.22 -2.69
N THR A 223 -16.09 8.03 -1.80
CA THR A 223 -15.63 8.11 -0.39
C THR A 223 -15.68 6.78 0.34
N GLY A 224 -16.59 5.88 -0.07
CA GLY A 224 -16.66 4.52 0.45
C GLY A 224 -15.31 3.79 0.32
N TYR A 225 -14.50 4.11 -0.70
CA TYR A 225 -13.19 3.52 -0.91
C TYR A 225 -12.22 3.78 0.25
N GLY A 226 -12.14 5.03 0.73
CA GLY A 226 -11.34 5.40 1.90
C GLY A 226 -11.85 4.72 3.17
N LEU A 227 -13.19 4.77 3.38
CA LEU A 227 -13.84 4.13 4.53
C LEU A 227 -13.55 2.62 4.60
N GLY A 228 -13.62 1.92 3.47
CA GLY A 228 -13.31 0.50 3.38
C GLY A 228 -11.85 0.20 3.70
N GLY A 229 -10.94 1.03 3.19
CA GLY A 229 -9.51 0.89 3.44
C GLY A 229 -9.17 1.00 4.93
N SER A 230 -9.56 2.10 5.57
CA SER A 230 -9.24 2.33 6.99
C SER A 230 -9.99 1.39 7.93
N ALA A 231 -11.21 0.97 7.58
CA ALA A 231 -11.91 -0.04 8.37
C ALA A 231 -11.11 -1.35 8.44
N MET A 232 -10.53 -1.81 7.33
CA MET A 232 -9.69 -3.01 7.34
C MET A 232 -8.35 -2.76 8.03
N ALA A 233 -7.75 -1.59 7.80
CA ALA A 233 -6.51 -1.21 8.46
C ALA A 233 -6.60 -1.20 9.98
N LEU A 234 -7.72 -0.70 10.53
CA LEU A 234 -7.97 -0.68 11.97
C LEU A 234 -7.85 -2.07 12.57
N PHE A 235 -8.56 -3.05 12.00
CA PHE A 235 -8.50 -4.40 12.53
C PHE A 235 -7.17 -5.08 12.26
N GLY A 236 -6.55 -4.88 11.09
CA GLY A 236 -5.23 -5.46 10.79
C GLY A 236 -4.14 -4.94 11.73
N ARG A 237 -4.16 -3.64 12.07
CA ARG A 237 -3.22 -3.07 13.05
C ARG A 237 -3.47 -3.55 14.47
N VAL A 238 -4.73 -3.66 14.88
CA VAL A 238 -5.08 -4.12 16.23
C VAL A 238 -4.82 -5.62 16.37
N GLY A 239 -5.30 -6.44 15.44
CA GLY A 239 -5.16 -7.89 15.46
C GLY A 239 -3.71 -8.32 15.31
N GLY A 240 -3.03 -7.85 14.27
CA GLY A 240 -1.60 -8.08 14.07
C GLY A 240 -0.74 -7.52 15.21
N GLY A 241 -1.07 -6.33 15.71
CA GLY A 241 -0.38 -5.66 16.84
C GLY A 241 -0.48 -6.42 18.15
N ILE A 242 -1.65 -6.97 18.48
CA ILE A 242 -1.83 -7.83 19.66
C ILE A 242 -1.01 -9.11 19.49
N TYR A 243 -1.02 -9.73 18.30
CA TYR A 243 -0.27 -10.95 18.05
C TYR A 243 1.24 -10.75 18.24
N THR A 244 1.82 -9.74 17.57
CA THR A 244 3.27 -9.46 17.67
C THR A 244 3.67 -9.11 19.09
N LYS A 245 2.99 -8.15 19.74
CA LYS A 245 3.44 -7.68 21.06
C LYS A 245 3.23 -8.66 22.19
N ALA A 246 2.26 -9.57 22.07
CA ALA A 246 2.15 -10.68 23.01
C ALA A 246 3.33 -11.66 22.90
N ALA A 247 3.80 -11.92 21.68
CA ALA A 247 4.93 -12.82 21.43
C ALA A 247 6.27 -12.18 21.79
N ASP A 248 6.54 -10.97 21.30
CA ASP A 248 7.72 -10.14 21.55
C ASP A 248 8.00 -10.00 23.06
N VAL A 249 7.04 -9.45 23.82
CA VAL A 249 7.20 -9.26 25.28
C VAL A 249 7.39 -10.59 26.02
N GLY A 250 6.70 -11.65 25.60
CA GLY A 250 6.84 -12.96 26.21
C GLY A 250 8.20 -13.61 25.94
N ALA A 251 8.69 -13.52 24.70
CA ALA A 251 9.97 -14.05 24.27
C ALA A 251 11.12 -13.35 24.99
N ASP A 252 11.08 -12.02 25.01
CA ASP A 252 12.15 -11.21 25.55
C ASP A 252 12.29 -11.28 27.07
N LEU A 253 11.17 -11.21 27.80
CA LEU A 253 11.22 -11.25 29.26
C LEU A 253 11.75 -12.60 29.76
N VAL A 254 11.19 -13.70 29.29
CA VAL A 254 11.61 -15.03 29.75
C VAL A 254 13.00 -15.38 29.21
N GLY A 255 13.28 -15.09 27.94
CA GLY A 255 14.56 -15.41 27.32
C GLY A 255 15.71 -14.59 27.91
N LYS A 256 15.64 -13.26 27.78
CA LYS A 256 16.77 -12.37 28.10
C LYS A 256 16.92 -12.15 29.60
N ILE A 257 15.81 -11.95 30.32
CA ILE A 257 15.85 -11.52 31.73
C ILE A 257 15.84 -12.71 32.69
N GLU A 258 14.97 -13.70 32.48
CA GLU A 258 14.86 -14.82 33.42
C GLU A 258 15.87 -15.93 33.13
N GLN A 259 16.00 -16.36 31.88
CA GLN A 259 16.82 -17.50 31.48
C GLN A 259 18.23 -17.11 31.01
N ASN A 260 18.51 -15.81 30.85
CA ASN A 260 19.79 -15.28 30.36
C ASN A 260 20.27 -15.95 29.05
N ILE A 261 19.33 -16.25 28.15
CA ILE A 261 19.64 -16.68 26.77
C ILE A 261 19.56 -15.48 25.82
N PRO A 262 20.28 -15.51 24.68
CA PRO A 262 20.19 -14.46 23.67
C PRO A 262 18.76 -14.20 23.19
N GLU A 263 18.52 -12.98 22.69
CA GLU A 263 17.35 -12.64 21.90
C GLU A 263 17.28 -13.51 20.64
N ASP A 264 16.06 -13.87 20.20
CA ASP A 264 15.82 -14.80 19.08
C ASP A 264 16.46 -16.20 19.22
N ASP A 265 16.80 -16.63 20.45
CA ASP A 265 17.40 -17.95 20.64
C ASP A 265 16.42 -19.08 20.28
N PRO A 266 16.82 -20.06 19.45
CA PRO A 266 15.93 -21.11 18.95
C PRO A 266 15.40 -22.06 20.05
N ARG A 267 15.94 -21.99 21.27
CA ARG A 267 15.41 -22.74 22.44
C ARG A 267 14.15 -22.09 23.00
N ASN A 268 13.90 -20.81 22.72
CA ASN A 268 12.73 -20.09 23.20
C ASN A 268 11.53 -20.37 22.28
N PRO A 269 10.45 -20.99 22.80
CA PRO A 269 9.31 -21.39 21.97
C PRO A 269 8.51 -20.20 21.41
N ALA A 270 8.69 -18.99 21.95
CA ALA A 270 7.97 -17.80 21.50
C ALA A 270 8.59 -17.13 20.26
N VAL A 271 9.84 -17.46 19.89
CA VAL A 271 10.59 -16.74 18.84
C VAL A 271 9.97 -16.88 17.45
N ILE A 272 9.36 -18.03 17.12
CA ILE A 272 8.63 -18.16 15.85
C ILE A 272 7.41 -17.25 15.82
N ALA A 273 6.67 -17.15 16.93
CA ALA A 273 5.50 -16.26 17.00
C ALA A 273 5.91 -14.79 16.93
N ASP A 274 7.05 -14.43 17.52
CA ASP A 274 7.61 -13.08 17.46
C ASP A 274 7.95 -12.66 16.02
N ASN A 275 8.76 -13.47 15.34
CA ASN A 275 9.16 -13.24 13.95
C ASN A 275 7.96 -13.34 12.96
N VAL A 276 6.94 -14.17 13.26
CA VAL A 276 5.66 -14.13 12.54
C VAL A 276 4.94 -12.82 12.79
N GLY A 277 4.95 -12.35 14.03
CA GLY A 277 4.42 -11.08 14.52
C GLY A 277 4.87 -9.89 13.68
N ASP A 278 6.17 -9.76 13.42
CA ASP A 278 6.72 -8.67 12.60
C ASP A 278 6.07 -8.60 11.21
N ASN A 279 5.77 -9.77 10.62
CA ASN A 279 5.20 -9.84 9.29
C ASN A 279 3.68 -9.56 9.27
N VAL A 280 2.97 -9.89 10.35
CA VAL A 280 1.50 -9.74 10.42
C VAL A 280 1.08 -8.39 11.02
N GLY A 281 1.80 -7.88 12.01
CA GLY A 281 1.56 -6.57 12.61
C GLY A 281 2.29 -5.47 11.85
N ASP A 282 3.62 -5.50 11.94
CA ASP A 282 4.47 -4.39 11.51
C ASP A 282 4.51 -4.25 9.98
N ILE A 283 4.28 -5.33 9.22
CA ILE A 283 4.18 -5.27 7.76
C ILE A 283 2.73 -5.25 7.27
N ALA A 284 1.93 -6.28 7.52
CA ALA A 284 0.60 -6.36 6.93
C ALA A 284 -0.37 -5.29 7.48
N GLY A 285 -0.32 -5.06 8.80
CA GLY A 285 -1.08 -3.99 9.45
C GLY A 285 -0.65 -2.60 8.97
N MET A 286 0.65 -2.30 8.96
CA MET A 286 1.19 -1.02 8.46
C MET A 286 0.87 -0.79 6.97
N GLY A 287 0.97 -1.82 6.13
CA GLY A 287 0.64 -1.72 4.71
C GLY A 287 -0.83 -1.35 4.47
N SER A 288 -1.73 -1.95 5.25
CA SER A 288 -3.16 -1.62 5.22
C SER A 288 -3.43 -0.19 5.70
N ASP A 289 -2.74 0.24 6.76
CA ASP A 289 -2.84 1.57 7.35
C ASP A 289 -2.41 2.70 6.42
N LEU A 290 -1.26 2.55 5.77
CA LEU A 290 -0.78 3.52 4.79
C LEU A 290 -1.68 3.57 3.56
N PHE A 291 -2.25 2.43 3.14
CA PHE A 291 -3.27 2.40 2.09
C PHE A 291 -4.52 3.19 2.50
N GLY A 292 -5.05 2.96 3.72
CA GLY A 292 -6.21 3.70 4.24
C GLY A 292 -5.96 5.21 4.25
N SER A 293 -4.79 5.63 4.73
CA SER A 293 -4.37 7.03 4.74
C SER A 293 -4.33 7.65 3.33
N TYR A 294 -3.79 6.91 2.35
CA TYR A 294 -3.77 7.33 0.95
C TYR A 294 -5.18 7.45 0.35
N ALA A 295 -6.02 6.44 0.58
CA ALA A 295 -7.37 6.37 0.04
C ALA A 295 -8.26 7.49 0.61
N GLU A 296 -8.25 7.69 1.92
CA GLU A 296 -9.02 8.77 2.58
C GLU A 296 -8.55 10.15 2.15
N SER A 297 -7.24 10.41 2.12
CA SER A 297 -6.71 11.72 1.71
C SER A 297 -7.12 12.06 0.28
N SER A 298 -7.08 11.06 -0.62
CA SER A 298 -7.49 11.21 -2.01
C SER A 298 -9.00 11.44 -2.11
N CYS A 299 -9.81 10.61 -1.47
CA CYS A 299 -11.27 10.73 -1.51
C CYS A 299 -11.77 12.04 -0.89
N ALA A 300 -11.16 12.51 0.21
CA ALA A 300 -11.51 13.78 0.83
C ALA A 300 -11.26 14.96 -0.11
N ALA A 301 -10.11 14.99 -0.79
CA ALA A 301 -9.81 16.00 -1.80
C ALA A 301 -10.81 15.94 -2.97
N LEU A 302 -11.16 14.73 -3.44
CA LEU A 302 -12.11 14.52 -4.53
C LEU A 302 -13.53 14.98 -4.18
N VAL A 303 -14.04 14.72 -2.98
CA VAL A 303 -15.39 15.20 -2.61
C VAL A 303 -15.46 16.72 -2.54
N VAL A 304 -14.46 17.36 -1.96
CA VAL A 304 -14.46 18.83 -1.90
C VAL A 304 -14.32 19.42 -3.31
N ALA A 305 -13.48 18.83 -4.16
CA ALA A 305 -13.29 19.28 -5.53
C ALA A 305 -14.53 19.06 -6.43
N SER A 306 -15.35 18.04 -6.16
CA SER A 306 -16.53 17.72 -6.97
C SER A 306 -17.64 18.78 -6.85
N ILE A 307 -17.79 19.39 -5.69
CA ILE A 307 -18.72 20.51 -5.43
C ILE A 307 -18.08 21.90 -5.64
N SER A 308 -16.79 21.93 -6.00
CA SER A 308 -16.04 23.14 -6.33
C SER A 308 -16.17 23.48 -7.82
N SER A 309 -15.48 24.52 -8.29
CA SER A 309 -15.48 24.87 -9.73
C SER A 309 -15.06 23.71 -10.64
N PHE A 310 -14.14 22.84 -10.19
CA PHE A 310 -13.64 21.71 -10.98
C PHE A 310 -14.76 20.73 -11.35
N GLY A 311 -15.54 20.26 -10.38
CA GLY A 311 -16.67 19.38 -10.68
C GLY A 311 -17.87 20.09 -11.32
N ASN A 312 -18.12 21.35 -10.99
CA ASN A 312 -19.20 22.14 -11.62
C ASN A 312 -18.98 22.43 -13.11
N SER A 313 -17.71 22.59 -13.51
CA SER A 313 -17.31 22.81 -14.90
C SER A 313 -16.92 21.53 -15.63
N HIS A 314 -17.00 20.39 -14.95
CA HIS A 314 -16.62 19.07 -15.48
C HIS A 314 -15.20 19.02 -16.03
N ASP A 315 -14.26 19.76 -15.41
CA ASP A 315 -12.84 19.74 -15.76
C ASP A 315 -12.17 18.53 -15.12
N PHE A 316 -12.00 17.46 -15.92
CA PHE A 316 -11.50 16.18 -15.41
C PHE A 316 -10.04 16.28 -14.94
N THR A 317 -9.23 17.10 -15.60
CA THR A 317 -7.82 17.25 -15.26
C THR A 317 -7.65 17.87 -13.87
N SER A 318 -8.31 18.99 -13.61
CA SER A 318 -8.26 19.64 -12.29
C SER A 318 -8.91 18.79 -11.21
N MET A 319 -9.97 18.05 -11.56
CA MET A 319 -10.62 17.09 -10.66
C MET A 319 -9.66 15.96 -10.22
N CYS A 320 -8.85 15.45 -11.15
CA CYS A 320 -7.86 14.40 -10.88
C CYS A 320 -6.53 14.91 -10.30
N TYR A 321 -6.45 16.18 -9.89
CA TYR A 321 -5.26 16.75 -9.25
C TYR A 321 -4.64 15.87 -8.13
N PRO A 322 -5.38 15.33 -7.14
CA PRO A 322 -4.78 14.46 -6.12
C PRO A 322 -4.16 13.17 -6.70
N LEU A 323 -4.74 12.62 -7.77
CA LEU A 323 -4.21 11.43 -8.45
C LEU A 323 -2.96 11.77 -9.27
N LEU A 324 -2.92 12.94 -9.89
CA LEU A 324 -1.74 13.43 -10.62
C LEU A 324 -0.55 13.70 -9.69
N ILE A 325 -0.81 14.24 -8.51
CA ILE A 325 0.21 14.41 -7.45
C ILE A 325 0.75 13.05 -7.03
N SER A 326 -0.12 12.07 -6.80
CA SER A 326 0.28 10.69 -6.46
C SER A 326 1.08 10.02 -7.59
N SER A 327 0.68 10.25 -8.84
CA SER A 327 1.36 9.76 -10.05
C SER A 327 2.79 10.32 -10.15
N MET A 328 2.94 11.63 -9.94
CA MET A 328 4.25 12.28 -9.88
C MET A 328 5.09 11.75 -8.71
N GLY A 329 4.45 11.51 -7.56
CA GLY A 329 5.08 10.91 -6.39
C GLY A 329 5.70 9.54 -6.68
N ILE A 330 5.03 8.66 -7.44
CA ILE A 330 5.59 7.35 -7.84
C ILE A 330 6.89 7.54 -8.64
N VAL A 331 6.89 8.44 -9.64
CA VAL A 331 8.08 8.70 -10.48
C VAL A 331 9.23 9.27 -9.64
N ILE A 332 8.94 10.20 -8.73
CA ILE A 332 9.94 10.82 -7.87
C ILE A 332 10.51 9.84 -6.86
N CYS A 333 9.66 9.02 -6.24
CA CYS A 333 10.10 7.95 -5.34
C CYS A 333 10.96 6.93 -6.08
N LEU A 334 10.67 6.61 -7.34
CA LEU A 334 11.49 5.72 -8.16
C LEU A 334 12.90 6.30 -8.32
N ILE A 335 13.00 7.56 -8.75
CA ILE A 335 14.30 8.25 -8.89
C ILE A 335 15.03 8.29 -7.54
N THR A 336 14.32 8.58 -6.46
CA THR A 336 14.89 8.66 -5.10
C THR A 336 15.44 7.32 -4.64
N THR A 337 14.73 6.21 -4.94
CA THR A 337 15.14 4.84 -4.60
C THR A 337 16.51 4.51 -5.18
N LEU A 338 16.80 4.94 -6.42
CA LEU A 338 18.08 4.69 -7.09
C LEU A 338 19.28 5.27 -6.33
N PHE A 339 19.09 6.34 -5.56
CA PHE A 339 20.15 6.88 -4.70
C PHE A 339 20.54 5.90 -3.60
N ALA A 340 19.59 5.20 -2.98
CA ALA A 340 19.89 4.22 -1.94
C ALA A 340 20.29 2.85 -2.51
N THR A 341 19.84 2.50 -3.72
CA THR A 341 20.06 1.16 -4.28
C THR A 341 21.25 1.02 -5.23
N ASP A 342 21.63 2.08 -5.94
CA ASP A 342 22.60 2.00 -7.05
C ASP A 342 23.71 3.07 -6.95
N PHE A 343 23.40 4.28 -6.47
CA PHE A 343 24.42 5.37 -6.41
C PHE A 343 25.26 5.40 -5.14
N PHE A 344 24.75 4.86 -4.02
CA PHE A 344 25.47 4.81 -2.76
C PHE A 344 25.53 3.39 -2.21
N GLU A 345 26.70 2.98 -1.73
CA GLU A 345 26.88 1.72 -1.01
C GLU A 345 27.28 2.02 0.44
N ILE A 346 26.63 1.32 1.38
CA ILE A 346 26.88 1.43 2.81
C ILE A 346 28.09 0.57 3.19
N LYS A 347 29.06 1.17 3.86
CA LYS A 347 30.29 0.50 4.31
C LYS A 347 30.34 0.32 5.82
N ALA A 348 29.68 1.20 6.57
CA ALA A 348 29.64 1.16 8.03
C ALA A 348 28.21 1.23 8.58
N VAL A 349 27.97 0.58 9.73
CA VAL A 349 26.65 0.53 10.40
C VAL A 349 26.08 1.94 10.65
N LYS A 350 26.94 2.89 11.03
CA LYS A 350 26.56 4.30 11.29
C LYS A 350 26.00 5.04 10.06
N GLU A 351 26.15 4.49 8.86
CA GLU A 351 25.68 5.11 7.62
C GLU A 351 24.24 4.69 7.25
N ILE A 352 23.69 3.67 7.91
CA ILE A 352 22.33 3.14 7.63
C ILE A 352 21.27 4.22 7.85
N GLU A 353 21.20 4.80 9.06
CA GLU A 353 20.24 5.86 9.38
C GLU A 353 20.38 7.10 8.49
N PRO A 354 21.59 7.65 8.25
CA PRO A 354 21.78 8.75 7.31
C PRO A 354 21.28 8.45 5.89
N VAL A 355 21.46 7.24 5.38
CA VAL A 355 20.98 6.87 4.03
C VAL A 355 19.45 6.85 4.00
N LEU A 356 18.79 6.26 5.00
CA LEU A 356 17.33 6.28 5.12
C LEU A 356 16.79 7.72 5.25
N LYS A 357 17.44 8.57 6.05
CA LYS A 357 17.06 9.99 6.19
C LYS A 357 17.26 10.76 4.89
N ARG A 358 18.32 10.48 4.12
CA ARG A 358 18.54 11.09 2.80
C ARG A 358 17.41 10.74 1.83
N GLN A 359 16.84 9.53 1.89
CA GLN A 359 15.69 9.18 1.05
C GLN A 359 14.51 10.12 1.31
N LEU A 360 14.19 10.42 2.58
CA LEU A 360 13.14 11.36 2.94
C LEU A 360 13.43 12.79 2.46
N ILE A 361 14.68 13.26 2.59
CA ILE A 361 15.06 14.61 2.17
C ILE A 361 15.02 14.75 0.65
N ILE A 362 15.60 13.79 -0.08
CA ILE A 362 15.65 13.80 -1.55
C ILE A 362 14.23 13.73 -2.11
N SER A 363 13.39 12.82 -1.62
CA SER A 363 12.01 12.70 -2.10
C SER A 363 11.21 13.96 -1.81
N ALA A 364 11.35 14.57 -0.63
CA ALA A 364 10.63 15.80 -0.28
C ALA A 364 11.06 16.99 -1.17
N VAL A 365 12.35 17.16 -1.43
CA VAL A 365 12.86 18.24 -2.30
C VAL A 365 12.40 18.05 -3.73
N LEU A 366 12.55 16.83 -4.28
CA LEU A 366 12.10 16.52 -5.63
C LEU A 366 10.58 16.65 -5.76
N MET A 367 9.83 16.18 -4.75
CA MET A 367 8.37 16.27 -4.74
C MET A 367 7.87 17.71 -4.63
N THR A 368 8.60 18.61 -3.95
CA THR A 368 8.25 20.04 -3.95
C THR A 368 8.29 20.61 -5.36
N ILE A 369 9.31 20.25 -6.16
CA ILE A 369 9.41 20.65 -7.57
C ILE A 369 8.32 19.97 -8.39
N GLY A 370 8.08 18.67 -8.16
CA GLY A 370 7.03 17.91 -8.83
C GLY A 370 5.63 18.49 -8.61
N ILE A 371 5.29 18.86 -7.38
CA ILE A 371 4.04 19.52 -7.02
C ILE A 371 3.94 20.86 -7.75
N ALA A 372 5.00 21.68 -7.74
CA ALA A 372 4.98 22.97 -8.45
C ALA A 372 4.71 22.79 -9.96
N ILE A 373 5.29 21.78 -10.59
CA ILE A 373 5.03 21.43 -12.01
C ILE A 373 3.57 21.00 -12.18
N VAL A 374 3.08 20.06 -11.37
CA VAL A 374 1.70 19.54 -11.48
C VAL A 374 0.69 20.67 -11.25
N SER A 375 0.88 21.53 -10.24
CA SER A 375 0.03 22.70 -10.00
C SER A 375 0.01 23.65 -11.19
N PHE A 376 1.17 23.88 -11.83
CA PHE A 376 1.25 24.79 -12.97
C PHE A 376 0.55 24.26 -14.23
N VAL A 377 0.58 22.94 -14.46
CA VAL A 377 0.03 22.35 -15.69
C VAL A 377 -1.40 21.83 -15.54
N ALA A 378 -1.78 21.35 -14.35
CA ALA A 378 -3.04 20.63 -14.13
C ALA A 378 -4.13 21.49 -13.46
N LEU A 379 -3.83 22.72 -13.05
CA LEU A 379 -4.83 23.64 -12.49
C LEU A 379 -4.97 24.89 -13.37
N PRO A 380 -6.18 25.47 -13.49
CA PRO A 380 -6.36 26.79 -14.07
C PRO A 380 -5.77 27.87 -13.14
N SER A 381 -5.41 29.03 -13.71
CA SER A 381 -4.85 30.15 -12.95
C SER A 381 -5.80 30.71 -11.87
N THR A 382 -7.10 30.53 -12.07
CA THR A 382 -8.15 30.99 -11.16
C THR A 382 -9.25 29.94 -11.10
N PHE A 383 -9.64 29.54 -9.90
CA PHE A 383 -10.72 28.59 -9.63
C PHE A 383 -11.39 28.92 -8.29
N THR A 384 -12.55 28.34 -8.04
CA THR A 384 -13.25 28.43 -6.76
C THR A 384 -13.25 27.09 -6.05
N ILE A 385 -13.05 27.12 -4.74
CA ILE A 385 -13.18 25.96 -3.85
C ILE A 385 -14.39 26.17 -2.95
N PHE A 386 -15.18 25.11 -2.76
CA PHE A 386 -16.32 25.14 -1.87
C PHE A 386 -15.89 25.45 -0.43
N ASN A 387 -16.53 26.45 0.18
CA ASN A 387 -16.25 26.87 1.54
C ASN A 387 -17.43 26.49 2.45
N PHE A 388 -17.21 25.49 3.32
CA PHE A 388 -18.20 25.05 4.31
C PHE A 388 -18.58 26.14 5.34
N GLY A 389 -17.75 27.19 5.48
CA GLY A 389 -17.92 28.26 6.47
C GLY A 389 -18.68 29.50 5.99
N SER A 390 -18.99 29.62 4.70
CA SER A 390 -19.86 30.71 4.21
C SER A 390 -21.32 30.28 4.31
N SER A 391 -21.88 30.42 5.50
CA SER A 391 -23.32 30.44 5.72
C SER A 391 -23.94 31.52 4.83
N ILE A 392 -24.91 31.12 4.00
CA ILE A 392 -25.84 32.00 3.28
C ILE A 392 -26.60 32.86 4.29
#